data_AF-A0A7W1YML0-F1
#
_entry.id   AF-A0A7W1YML0-F1
#
_cell.length_a   1.000
_cell.length_b   1.000
_cell.length_c   1.000
_cell.angle_alpha   90.00
_cell.angle_beta   90.00
_cell.angle_gamma   90.00
#
_symmetry.space_group_name_H-M   'P 1'
#
loop_
_entity.id
_entity.type
_entity.pdbx_description
1 polymer ?
#
loop_
_entity_poly.entity_id
_entity_poly.type
_entity_poly.pdbx_seq_one_letter_code
_entity_poly.pdbx_strand_id
1 'polypeptide(L)'
;MREECMVCGFHFGREEGYFVGAMYASYFLALGVLGVIFGILWLLLRSVWSIRWIMGLTVVFFLPCVPTIFRYSRVLWMHIDWMIDPDQPGNLN
;
A
#
# COMPACT_ATOMS: atom_id res chain seq x y z
N MET A 1 14.39 8.22 12.65
CA MET A 1 12.93 8.16 12.92
C MET A 1 12.80 8.16 14.43
N ARG A 2 11.89 8.95 15.03
CA ARG A 2 11.68 8.85 16.48
C ARG A 2 10.87 7.59 16.74
N GLU A 3 11.30 6.80 17.71
CA GLU A 3 10.67 5.51 18.04
C GLU A 3 9.31 5.73 18.70
N GLU A 4 9.12 6.88 19.33
CA GLU A 4 7.88 7.29 19.97
C GLU A 4 7.43 8.69 19.51
N CYS A 5 6.12 8.90 19.46
CA CYS A 5 5.55 10.22 19.30
C CYS A 5 5.57 10.99 20.63
N MET A 6 6.18 12.18 20.67
CA MET A 6 6.28 12.99 21.91
C MET A 6 4.94 13.56 22.41
N VAL A 7 3.90 13.53 21.57
CA VAL A 7 2.58 14.12 21.89
C VAL A 7 1.60 13.07 22.41
N CYS A 8 1.68 11.84 21.92
CA CYS A 8 0.77 10.76 22.28
C CYS A 8 1.45 9.49 22.81
N GLY A 9 2.78 9.45 22.87
CA GLY A 9 3.55 8.29 23.34
C GLY A 9 3.51 7.07 22.39
N PHE A 10 2.96 7.22 21.18
CA PHE A 10 2.77 6.08 20.28
C PHE A 10 4.11 5.54 19.78
N HIS A 11 4.39 4.28 20.08
CA HIS A 11 5.60 3.56 19.68
C HIS A 11 5.47 3.08 18.22
N PHE A 12 6.27 3.63 17.30
CA PHE A 12 6.19 3.37 15.85
C PHE A 12 6.75 1.99 15.43
N GLY A 13 6.90 1.06 16.37
CA GLY A 13 7.40 -0.30 16.15
C GLY A 13 7.19 -1.15 17.40
N ARG A 14 5.95 -1.64 17.61
CA ARG A 14 5.58 -2.50 18.75
C ARG A 14 6.37 -3.81 18.77
N GLU A 15 6.69 -4.38 17.60
CA GLU A 15 7.41 -5.67 17.46
C GLU A 15 8.38 -5.65 16.27
N GLU A 16 9.48 -6.40 16.38
CA GLU A 16 10.41 -6.62 15.28
C GLU A 16 9.71 -7.41 14.15
N GLY A 17 9.50 -6.76 13.01
CA GLY A 17 8.74 -7.33 11.88
C GLY A 17 7.35 -6.70 11.66
N TYR A 18 6.92 -5.74 12.46
CA TYR A 18 5.65 -5.02 12.27
C TYR A 18 5.45 -4.47 10.85
N PHE A 19 6.53 -3.98 10.23
CA PHE A 19 6.50 -3.45 8.85
C PHE A 19 6.44 -4.51 7.75
N VAL A 20 6.55 -5.80 8.08
CA VAL A 20 6.37 -6.89 7.11
C VAL A 20 4.91 -6.92 6.62
N GLY A 21 3.95 -6.66 7.50
CA GLY A 21 2.55 -6.52 7.10
C GLY A 21 2.31 -5.32 6.17
N ALA A 22 2.97 -4.18 6.45
CA ALA A 22 2.93 -3.02 5.55
C ALA A 22 3.57 -3.30 4.17
N MET A 23 4.48 -4.27 4.08
CA MET A 23 5.01 -4.74 2.79
C MET A 23 3.94 -5.52 2.01
N TYR A 24 3.23 -6.46 2.66
CA TYR A 24 2.15 -7.21 2.02
C TYR A 24 1.00 -6.31 1.59
N ALA A 25 0.58 -5.35 2.43
CA ALA A 25 -0.43 -4.36 2.06
C ALA A 25 -0.04 -3.58 0.80
N SER A 26 1.24 -3.25 0.63
CA SER A 26 1.74 -2.52 -0.54
C SER A 26 1.64 -3.37 -1.80
N TYR A 27 1.86 -4.68 -1.67
CA TYR A 27 1.75 -5.63 -2.77
C TYR A 27 0.31 -5.77 -3.24
N PHE A 28 -0.65 -5.92 -2.31
CA PHE A 28 -2.07 -5.97 -2.66
C PHE A 28 -2.56 -4.68 -3.34
N LEU A 29 -2.17 -3.52 -2.81
CA LEU A 29 -2.48 -2.24 -3.43
C LEU A 29 -1.85 -2.12 -4.82
N ALA A 30 -0.59 -2.52 -4.98
CA ALA A 30 0.11 -2.50 -6.26
C ALA A 30 -0.60 -3.38 -7.31
N LEU A 31 -0.99 -4.59 -6.94
CA LEU A 31 -1.75 -5.49 -7.81
C LEU A 31 -3.09 -4.89 -8.22
N GLY A 32 -3.83 -4.29 -7.26
CA GLY A 32 -5.11 -3.64 -7.54
C GLY A 32 -4.95 -2.47 -8.52
N VAL A 33 -4.01 -1.57 -8.27
CA VAL A 33 -3.74 -0.42 -9.14
C VAL A 33 -3.29 -0.88 -10.53
N LEU A 34 -2.38 -1.86 -10.62
CA LEU A 34 -1.90 -2.39 -11.88
C LEU A 34 -3.04 -3.03 -12.69
N GLY A 35 -3.91 -3.81 -12.04
CA GLY A 35 -5.08 -4.42 -12.65
C GLY A 35 -6.08 -3.39 -13.18
N VAL A 36 -6.32 -2.32 -12.43
CA VAL A 36 -7.20 -1.21 -12.86
C VAL A 36 -6.62 -0.49 -14.07
N ILE A 37 -5.34 -0.10 -14.04
CA ILE A 37 -4.69 0.59 -15.16
C ILE A 37 -4.71 -0.30 -16.41
N PHE A 38 -4.34 -1.57 -16.28
CA PHE A 38 -4.37 -2.51 -17.39
C PHE A 38 -5.78 -2.70 -17.94
N GLY A 39 -6.78 -2.88 -17.06
CA GLY A 39 -8.18 -3.04 -17.46
C GLY A 39 -8.71 -1.84 -18.23
N ILE A 40 -8.41 -0.62 -17.78
CA ILE A 40 -8.79 0.62 -18.47
C ILE A 40 -8.12 0.71 -19.85
N LEU A 41 -6.79 0.51 -19.91
CA LEU A 41 -6.05 0.55 -21.17
C LEU A 41 -6.49 -0.55 -22.14
N TRP A 42 -6.83 -1.73 -21.64
CA TRP A 42 -7.35 -2.83 -22.43
C TRP A 42 -8.72 -2.48 -23.02
N LEU A 43 -9.65 -1.96 -22.22
CA LEU A 43 -10.98 -1.57 -22.71
C LEU A 43 -10.90 -0.48 -23.79
N LEU A 44 -9.98 0.48 -23.64
CA LEU A 44 -9.83 1.60 -24.55
C LEU A 44 -9.01 1.28 -25.82
N LEU A 45 -7.91 0.52 -25.70
CA LEU A 45 -6.93 0.34 -26.79
C LEU A 45 -6.92 -1.06 -27.42
N ARG A 46 -7.70 -2.04 -26.92
CA ARG A 46 -7.67 -3.42 -27.46
C ARG A 46 -7.93 -3.54 -28.97
N SER A 47 -8.66 -2.59 -29.55
CA SER A 47 -9.05 -2.63 -30.97
C SER A 47 -7.97 -2.06 -31.89
N VAL A 48 -7.02 -1.29 -31.36
CA VAL A 48 -6.08 -0.49 -32.16
C VAL A 48 -4.63 -0.94 -31.91
N TRP A 49 -4.31 -1.40 -30.69
CA TRP A 49 -2.94 -1.69 -30.28
C TRP A 49 -2.75 -3.16 -29.89
N SER A 50 -1.56 -3.70 -30.19
CA SER A 50 -1.18 -5.04 -29.75
C SER A 50 -1.02 -5.09 -28.23
N ILE A 51 -1.33 -6.24 -27.63
CA ILE A 51 -1.23 -6.49 -26.18
C ILE A 51 0.15 -6.13 -25.60
N ARG A 52 1.23 -6.34 -26.37
CA ARG A 52 2.60 -6.00 -25.97
C ARG A 52 2.77 -4.50 -25.69
N TRP A 53 2.16 -3.65 -26.52
CA TRP A 53 2.23 -2.21 -26.32
C TRP A 53 1.35 -1.74 -25.16
N ILE A 54 0.19 -2.37 -24.97
CA ILE A 54 -0.71 -2.09 -23.83
C ILE A 54 -0.01 -2.44 -22.50
N MET A 55 0.71 -3.57 -22.45
CA MET A 55 1.53 -3.94 -21.28
C MET A 55 2.63 -2.90 -21.02
N GLY A 56 3.38 -2.50 -22.06
CA GLY A 56 4.42 -1.48 -21.91
C GLY A 56 3.87 -0.15 -21.37
N LEU A 57 2.74 0.29 -21.90
CA LEU A 57 2.07 1.52 -21.46
C LEU A 57 1.56 1.41 -20.00
N THR A 58 1.03 0.25 -19.63
CA THR A 58 0.58 -0.03 -18.25
C THR A 58 1.72 0.18 -17.25
N VAL A 59 2.92 -0.34 -17.55
CA VAL A 59 4.10 -0.18 -16.68
C VAL A 59 4.52 1.29 -16.58
N VAL A 60 4.52 2.03 -17.69
CA VAL A 60 4.86 3.45 -17.72
C VAL A 60 3.89 4.28 -16.85
N PHE A 61 2.59 4.00 -16.91
CA PHE A 61 1.60 4.67 -16.05
C PHE A 61 1.65 4.21 -14.59
N PHE A 62 2.11 2.98 -14.33
CA PHE A 62 2.25 2.45 -12.98
C PHE A 62 3.45 3.04 -12.23
N LEU A 63 4.58 3.28 -12.91
CA LEU A 63 5.81 3.84 -12.30
C LEU A 63 5.60 5.08 -11.41
N PRO A 64 4.87 6.14 -11.84
CA PRO A 64 4.62 7.30 -10.98
C PRO A 64 3.68 6.99 -9.80
N CYS A 65 2.90 5.91 -9.86
CA CYS A 65 2.04 5.49 -8.74
C CYS A 65 2.81 4.75 -7.64
N VAL A 66 3.98 4.20 -7.92
CA VAL A 66 4.81 3.44 -6.95
C VAL A 66 5.09 4.22 -5.65
N PRO A 67 5.63 5.46 -5.68
CA PRO A 67 5.89 6.21 -4.44
C PRO A 67 4.62 6.50 -3.64
N THR A 68 3.50 6.72 -4.34
CA THR A 68 2.19 6.97 -3.74
C THR A 68 1.69 5.71 -3.02
N ILE A 69 1.73 4.55 -3.67
CA ILE A 69 1.33 3.26 -3.10
C ILE A 69 2.16 2.94 -1.85
N PHE A 70 3.47 3.20 -1.87
CA PHE A 70 4.34 2.94 -0.72
C PHE A 70 3.97 3.80 0.50
N ARG A 71 3.58 5.07 0.29
CA ARG A 71 3.12 5.94 1.38
C ARG A 71 1.75 5.52 1.91
N TYR A 72 0.80 5.24 1.02
CA TYR A 72 -0.54 4.82 1.43
C TYR A 72 -0.56 3.44 2.08
N SER A 73 0.32 2.52 1.68
CA SER A 73 0.42 1.21 2.31
C SER A 73 0.70 1.29 3.81
N ARG A 74 1.61 2.20 4.22
CA ARG A 74 1.92 2.40 5.64
C ARG A 74 0.73 2.93 6.42
N VAL A 75 -0.04 3.85 5.84
CA VAL A 75 -1.26 4.39 6.46
C VAL A 75 -2.35 3.33 6.55
N LEU A 76 -2.55 2.55 5.48
CA LEU A 76 -3.52 1.46 5.46
C LEU A 76 -3.17 0.40 6.49
N TRP A 77 -1.89 0.01 6.59
CA TRP A 77 -1.43 -0.94 7.59
C TRP A 77 -1.66 -0.46 9.02
N MET A 78 -1.37 0.81 9.32
CA MET A 78 -1.68 1.39 10.64
C MET A 78 -3.18 1.33 10.98
N HIS A 79 -4.06 1.55 10.00
CA HIS A 79 -5.50 1.42 10.21
C HIS A 79 -5.96 -0.03 10.40
N ILE A 80 -5.40 -0.97 9.64
CA ILE A 80 -5.69 -2.41 9.76
C ILE A 80 -5.22 -2.91 11.12
N ASP A 81 -4.00 -2.53 11.52
CA ASP A 81 -3.40 -2.92 12.79
C ASP A 81 -4.24 -2.43 13.99
N TRP A 82 -4.66 -1.16 13.98
CA TRP A 82 -5.55 -0.62 14.99
C TRP A 82 -6.92 -1.33 15.05
N MET A 83 -7.38 -1.91 13.93
CA MET A 83 -8.61 -2.69 13.90
C MET A 83 -8.42 -4.12 14.43
N ILE A 84 -7.24 -4.71 14.24
CA ILE A 84 -6.89 -6.06 14.69
C ILE A 84 -6.61 -6.07 16.19
N ASP A 85 -5.81 -5.10 16.66
CA ASP A 85 -5.50 -4.90 18.07
C ASP A 85 -5.79 -3.45 18.46
N PRO A 86 -7.07 -3.12 18.71
CA PRO A 86 -7.40 -1.82 19.26
C PRO A 86 -6.80 -1.75 20.67
N ASP A 87 -5.79 -0.88 20.86
CA ASP A 87 -5.18 -0.62 22.16
C ASP A 87 -6.29 -0.46 23.22
N GLN A 88 -6.49 -1.50 24.04
CA GLN A 88 -7.43 -1.46 25.14
C GLN A 88 -6.82 -0.55 26.20
N PRO A 89 -7.49 0.55 26.62
CA PRO A 89 -6.97 1.48 27.63
C PRO A 89 -6.89 0.89 29.05
N GLY A 90 -6.75 -0.43 29.20
CA GLY A 90 -6.72 -1.16 30.45
C GLY A 90 -5.61 -2.21 30.59
N ASN A 91 -4.68 -2.37 29.64
CA ASN A 91 -3.57 -3.33 29.75
C ASN A 91 -2.19 -2.72 30.08
N LEU A 92 -2.15 -1.47 30.58
CA LEU A 92 -0.95 -0.86 31.16
C LEU A 92 -0.63 -1.45 32.56
N ASN A 93 -0.48 -2.77 32.65
CA ASN A 93 0.13 -3.45 33.79
C ASN A 93 1.43 -4.11 33.38
#